data_AF-A0A395TCP3-F1
#
_entry.id   AF-A0A395TCP3-F1
#
_cell.length_a   1.000
_cell.length_b   1.000
_cell.length_c   1.000
_cell.angle_alpha   90.00
_cell.angle_beta   90.00
_cell.angle_gamma   90.00
#
_symmetry.space_group_name_H-M   'P 1'
#
loop_
_entity.id
_entity.type
_entity.pdbx_description
1 polymer ?
#
loop_
_entity_poly.entity_id
_entity_poly.type
_entity_poly.pdbx_seq_one_letter_code
_entity_poly.pdbx_strand_id
1 'polypeptide(L)'
;MQSKTRVRLAVIFMWALGFGAWYFISYGVLQSYLDLLNHEHVVTFSPIALWLPIGGFGMVLYLIFMAPKAFYYGKTIVQIESQQTRAKWDKIMLCFILIGVAFAAGWTYHTFDLMDKYGYVYSDELNKNAGTSIYRKWVKHM
;
A
#
# COMPACT_ATOMS: atom_id res chain seq x y z
N MET A 1 -26.38 -16.23 -19.57
CA MET A 1 -25.23 -15.47 -20.11
C MET A 1 -25.23 -14.08 -19.47
N GLN A 2 -24.25 -13.74 -18.62
CA GLN A 2 -24.09 -12.34 -18.23
C GLN A 2 -23.82 -11.51 -19.50
N SER A 3 -24.45 -10.33 -19.64
CA SER A 3 -24.20 -9.51 -20.81
C SER A 3 -22.71 -9.12 -20.84
N LYS A 4 -22.08 -9.20 -22.01
CA LYS A 4 -20.65 -8.85 -22.20
C LYS A 4 -20.33 -7.46 -21.63
N THR A 5 -21.30 -6.54 -21.68
CA THR A 5 -21.21 -5.19 -21.10
C THR A 5 -21.13 -5.20 -19.57
N ARG A 6 -21.93 -6.02 -18.88
CA ARG A 6 -21.89 -6.14 -17.42
C ARG A 6 -20.55 -6.70 -16.93
N VAL A 7 -20.02 -7.71 -17.62
CA VAL A 7 -18.71 -8.30 -17.31
C VAL A 7 -17.59 -7.27 -17.48
N ARG A 8 -17.60 -6.50 -18.58
CA ARG A 8 -16.62 -5.42 -18.82
C ARG A 8 -16.66 -4.34 -17.74
N LEU A 9 -17.87 -3.90 -17.33
CA LEU A 9 -18.02 -2.91 -16.27
C LEU A 9 -17.52 -3.43 -14.92
N ALA A 10 -17.75 -4.70 -14.59
CA ALA A 10 -17.26 -5.30 -13.35
C ALA A 10 -15.72 -5.36 -13.31
N VAL A 11 -15.07 -5.70 -14.44
CA VAL A 11 -13.60 -5.69 -14.54
C VAL A 11 -13.04 -4.28 -14.38
N ILE A 12 -13.61 -3.28 -15.07
CA ILE A 12 -13.18 -1.89 -14.98
C ILE A 12 -13.35 -1.37 -13.55
N PHE A 13 -14.50 -1.64 -12.93
CA PHE A 13 -14.78 -1.21 -11.56
C PHE A 13 -13.80 -1.83 -10.56
N MET A 14 -13.50 -3.13 -10.71
CA MET A 14 -12.52 -3.79 -9.84
C MET A 14 -11.12 -3.23 -10.03
N TRP A 15 -10.68 -2.97 -11.27
CA TRP A 15 -9.39 -2.33 -11.52
C TRP A 15 -9.33 -0.93 -10.91
N ALA A 16 -10.38 -0.13 -11.08
CA ALA A 16 -10.47 1.20 -10.48
C ALA A 16 -10.40 1.15 -8.95
N LEU A 17 -11.08 0.18 -8.31
CA LEU A 17 -11.00 -0.01 -6.86
C LEU A 17 -9.63 -0.51 -6.41
N GLY A 18 -9.05 -1.51 -7.08
CA GLY A 18 -7.77 -2.11 -6.70
C GLY A 18 -6.61 -1.14 -6.83
N PHE A 19 -6.48 -0.51 -8.00
CA PHE A 19 -5.49 0.54 -8.21
C PHE A 19 -5.78 1.79 -7.39
N GLY A 20 -7.05 2.20 -7.28
CA GLY A 20 -7.46 3.37 -6.52
C GLY A 20 -7.10 3.22 -5.04
N ALA A 21 -7.36 2.07 -4.44
CA ALA A 21 -6.99 1.79 -3.05
C ALA A 21 -5.47 1.78 -2.84
N TRP A 22 -4.72 1.11 -3.72
CA TRP A 22 -3.26 1.09 -3.65
C TRP A 22 -2.66 2.49 -3.83
N TYR A 23 -3.17 3.26 -4.81
CA TYR A 23 -2.73 4.62 -5.07
C TYR A 23 -3.06 5.54 -3.89
N PHE A 24 -4.27 5.44 -3.33
CA PHE A 24 -4.69 6.26 -2.20
C PHE A 24 -3.77 6.09 -1.00
N ILE A 25 -3.43 4.84 -0.64
CA ILE A 25 -2.52 4.59 0.48
C ILE A 25 -1.10 5.06 0.13
N SER A 26 -0.61 4.77 -1.09
CA SER A 26 0.72 5.17 -1.53
C SER A 26 0.90 6.69 -1.57
N TYR A 27 -0.14 7.40 -2.01
CA TYR A 27 -0.18 8.85 -2.01
C TYR A 27 -0.15 9.41 -0.58
N GLY A 28 -0.91 8.82 0.36
CA GLY A 28 -0.89 9.24 1.77
C GLY A 28 0.50 9.12 2.41
N VAL A 29 1.22 8.02 2.12
CA VAL A 29 2.60 7.80 2.56
C VAL A 29 3.56 8.82 1.95
N LEU A 30 3.42 9.13 0.66
CA LEU A 30 4.23 10.13 -0.01
C LEU A 30 3.99 11.54 0.55
N GLN A 31 2.73 11.92 0.76
CA GLN A 31 2.38 13.22 1.35
C GLN A 31 2.98 13.39 2.74
N SER A 32 2.85 12.35 3.59
CA SER A 32 3.47 12.31 4.92
C SER A 32 4.98 12.55 4.88
N TYR A 33 5.66 12.03 3.85
CA TYR A 33 7.09 12.26 3.66
C TYR A 33 7.40 13.67 3.13
N LEU A 34 6.56 14.21 2.23
CA LEU A 34 6.70 15.58 1.74
C LEU A 34 6.48 16.61 2.86
N ASP A 35 5.52 16.37 3.76
CA ASP A 35 5.28 17.22 4.93
C ASP A 35 6.54 17.32 5.82
N LEU A 36 7.25 16.19 6.00
CA LEU A 36 8.52 16.16 6.71
C LEU A 36 9.59 16.99 6.01
N LEU A 37 9.73 16.86 4.68
CA LEU A 37 10.71 17.63 3.91
C LEU A 37 10.38 19.14 3.88
N ASN A 38 9.09 19.48 3.90
CA ASN A 38 8.62 20.86 3.98
C ASN A 38 8.73 21.45 5.40
N HIS A 39 9.21 20.67 6.37
CA HIS A 39 9.36 21.09 7.77
C HIS A 39 8.04 21.52 8.41
N GLU A 40 6.93 20.88 8.03
CA GLU A 40 5.60 21.14 8.59
C GLU A 40 5.58 20.96 10.11
N HIS A 41 4.77 21.75 10.82
CA HIS A 41 4.76 21.72 12.29
C HIS A 41 4.37 20.34 12.86
N VAL A 42 3.46 19.64 12.18
CA VAL A 42 3.01 18.29 12.55
C VAL A 42 3.18 17.35 11.38
N VAL A 43 3.93 16.27 11.58
CA VAL A 43 4.14 15.23 10.58
C VAL A 43 3.47 13.95 11.04
N THR A 44 2.73 13.31 10.14
CA THR A 44 2.16 11.98 10.38
C THR A 44 3.06 10.94 9.73
N PHE A 45 3.40 9.86 10.43
CA PHE A 45 4.30 8.84 9.92
C PHE A 45 3.87 7.43 10.35
N SER A 46 3.98 6.47 9.43
CA SER A 46 3.70 5.06 9.71
C SER A 46 4.75 4.16 9.05
N PRO A 47 5.62 3.50 9.83
CA PRO A 47 6.54 2.48 9.34
C PRO A 47 5.83 1.34 8.60
N ILE A 48 4.64 0.98 9.08
CA ILE A 48 3.85 -0.13 8.52
C ILE A 48 3.19 0.31 7.21
N ALA A 49 2.82 1.57 7.02
CA ALA A 49 2.25 1.98 5.74
C ALA A 49 3.29 1.96 4.60
N LEU A 50 4.59 2.10 4.91
CA LEU A 50 5.67 2.16 3.92
C LEU A 50 5.89 0.87 3.12
N TRP A 51 5.51 -0.29 3.65
CA TRP A 51 5.69 -1.53 2.88
C TRP A 51 4.64 -1.65 1.77
N LEU A 52 3.47 -1.03 1.93
CA LEU A 52 2.31 -1.24 1.06
C LEU A 52 2.48 -0.69 -0.37
N PRO A 53 3.13 0.47 -0.61
CA PRO A 53 3.41 0.96 -1.96
C PRO A 53 4.18 -0.05 -2.82
N ILE A 54 5.20 -0.70 -2.25
CA ILE A 54 6.05 -1.62 -3.01
C ILE A 54 5.59 -3.07 -2.84
N GLY A 55 5.38 -3.54 -1.61
CA GLY A 55 4.97 -4.91 -1.35
C GLY A 55 3.51 -5.20 -1.69
N GLY A 56 2.62 -4.23 -1.50
CA GLY A 56 1.22 -4.35 -1.94
C GLY A 56 1.05 -4.30 -3.45
N PHE A 57 2.04 -3.77 -4.19
CA PHE A 57 1.99 -3.69 -5.65
C PHE A 57 1.94 -5.07 -6.32
N GLY A 58 2.61 -6.08 -5.74
CA GLY A 58 2.56 -7.45 -6.24
C GLY A 58 1.13 -8.03 -6.26
N MET A 59 0.34 -7.74 -5.23
CA MET A 59 -1.07 -8.15 -5.16
C MET A 59 -1.93 -7.40 -6.17
N VAL A 60 -1.66 -6.11 -6.38
CA VAL A 60 -2.34 -5.29 -7.39
C VAL A 60 -2.10 -5.89 -8.79
N LEU A 61 -0.84 -6.20 -9.12
CA LEU A 61 -0.47 -6.89 -10.36
C LEU A 61 -1.23 -8.21 -10.52
N TYR A 62 -1.23 -9.06 -9.49
CA TYR A 62 -1.95 -10.33 -9.51
C TYR A 62 -3.43 -10.15 -9.84
N LEU A 63 -4.11 -9.22 -9.16
CA LEU A 63 -5.52 -8.93 -9.41
C LEU A 63 -5.76 -8.41 -10.83
N ILE A 64 -4.89 -7.56 -11.36
CA ILE A 64 -5.03 -7.01 -12.72
C ILE A 64 -5.02 -8.11 -13.78
N PHE A 65 -4.15 -9.11 -13.62
CA PHE A 65 -4.02 -10.18 -14.62
C PHE A 65 -5.02 -11.32 -14.43
N MET A 66 -5.36 -11.66 -13.18
CA MET A 66 -6.19 -12.84 -12.88
C MET A 66 -7.68 -12.51 -12.81
N ALA A 67 -8.06 -11.32 -12.36
CA ALA A 67 -9.46 -10.94 -12.28
C ALA A 67 -10.19 -10.89 -13.63
N PRO A 68 -9.63 -10.33 -14.71
CA PRO A 68 -10.31 -10.33 -16.01
C PRO A 68 -10.59 -11.75 -16.50
N LYS A 69 -9.65 -12.67 -16.26
CA LYS A 69 -9.82 -14.09 -16.58
C LYS A 69 -10.95 -14.69 -15.75
N ALA A 70 -11.00 -14.44 -14.44
CA ALA A 70 -12.08 -14.88 -13.56
C ALA A 70 -13.47 -14.43 -14.04
N PHE A 71 -13.60 -13.14 -14.36
CA PHE A 71 -14.84 -12.59 -14.88
C PHE A 71 -15.20 -13.12 -16.27
N TYR A 72 -14.23 -13.35 -17.15
CA TYR A 72 -14.47 -13.88 -18.49
C TYR A 72 -15.00 -15.32 -18.46
N TYR A 73 -14.40 -16.18 -17.63
CA TYR A 73 -14.83 -17.57 -17.49
C TYR A 73 -16.02 -17.76 -16.53
N GLY A 74 -16.40 -16.72 -15.78
CA GLY A 74 -17.44 -16.80 -14.76
C GLY A 74 -17.09 -17.74 -13.60
N LYS A 75 -15.80 -17.98 -13.37
CA LYS A 75 -15.27 -18.89 -12.36
C LYS A 75 -14.38 -18.12 -11.38
N THR A 76 -14.20 -18.65 -10.18
CA THR A 76 -13.26 -18.04 -9.23
C THR A 76 -11.83 -18.21 -9.72
N ILE A 77 -10.93 -17.31 -9.31
CA ILE A 77 -9.52 -17.35 -9.74
C ILE A 77 -8.90 -18.73 -9.48
N VAL A 78 -9.17 -19.31 -8.31
CA VAL A 78 -8.67 -20.62 -7.88
C VAL A 78 -9.11 -21.76 -8.82
N GLN A 79 -10.25 -21.65 -9.50
CA GLN A 79 -10.77 -22.67 -10.41
C GLN A 79 -10.19 -22.59 -11.83
N ILE A 80 -9.59 -21.45 -12.18
CA ILE A 80 -8.99 -21.21 -13.52
C ILE A 80 -7.47 -21.39 -13.45
N GLU A 81 -6.90 -21.12 -12.28
CA GLU A 81 -5.47 -21.14 -12.08
C GLU A 81 -4.92 -22.57 -12.01
N SER A 82 -3.97 -22.87 -12.89
CA SER A 82 -3.19 -24.11 -12.78
C SER A 82 -2.19 -24.02 -11.62
N GLN A 83 -1.84 -25.16 -11.03
CA GLN A 83 -0.88 -25.22 -9.93
C GLN A 83 0.47 -24.57 -10.26
N GLN A 84 0.91 -24.69 -11.53
CA GLN A 84 2.13 -24.04 -12.03
C GLN A 84 2.01 -22.51 -12.11
N THR A 85 0.84 -21.98 -12.50
CA THR A 85 0.60 -20.52 -12.59
C THR A 85 0.57 -19.91 -11.20
N ARG A 86 -0.10 -20.58 -10.26
CA ARG A 86 -0.14 -20.19 -8.85
C ARG A 86 1.24 -20.12 -8.23
N ALA A 87 2.06 -21.16 -8.43
CA ALA A 87 3.43 -21.19 -7.91
C ALA A 87 4.32 -20.05 -8.45
N LYS A 88 4.06 -19.57 -9.68
CA LYS A 88 4.77 -18.41 -10.23
C LYS A 88 4.31 -17.12 -9.57
N TRP A 89 3.00 -16.93 -9.42
CA TRP A 89 2.45 -15.75 -8.76
C TRP A 89 2.82 -15.67 -7.28
N ASP A 90 2.81 -16.79 -6.57
CA ASP A 90 3.25 -16.85 -5.17
C ASP A 90 4.71 -16.39 -5.03
N LYS A 91 5.60 -16.81 -5.94
CA LYS A 91 7.00 -16.33 -5.96
C LYS A 91 7.09 -14.84 -6.25
N ILE A 92 6.34 -14.34 -7.22
CA ILE A 92 6.32 -12.91 -7.57
C ILE A 92 5.82 -12.09 -6.37
N MET A 93 4.70 -12.48 -5.77
CA MET A 93 4.14 -11.82 -4.59
C MET A 93 5.10 -11.86 -3.42
N LEU A 94 5.75 -13.00 -3.16
CA LEU A 94 6.76 -13.12 -2.12
C LEU A 94 7.94 -12.16 -2.36
N CYS A 95 8.44 -12.07 -3.59
CA CYS A 95 9.49 -11.10 -3.93
C CYS A 95 9.05 -9.66 -3.65
N PHE A 96 7.85 -9.27 -4.07
CA PHE A 96 7.32 -7.92 -3.78
C PHE A 96 7.20 -7.69 -2.28
N ILE A 97 6.67 -8.63 -1.51
CA ILE A 97 6.56 -8.53 -0.06
C ILE A 97 7.95 -8.33 0.57
N LEU A 98 8.94 -9.14 0.19
CA LEU A 98 10.30 -9.03 0.73
C LEU A 98 10.94 -7.68 0.38
N ILE A 99 10.82 -7.24 -0.87
CA ILE A 99 11.33 -5.92 -1.30
C ILE A 99 10.59 -4.80 -0.55
N GLY A 100 9.27 -4.92 -0.36
CA GLY A 100 8.47 -3.95 0.38
C GLY A 100 8.87 -3.85 1.84
N VAL A 101 9.16 -4.98 2.50
CA VAL A 101 9.66 -5.01 3.88
C VAL A 101 11.05 -4.38 3.97
N ALA A 102 11.97 -4.75 3.07
CA ALA A 102 13.32 -4.17 3.04
C ALA A 102 13.28 -2.65 2.80
N PHE A 103 12.44 -2.20 1.87
CA PHE A 103 12.21 -0.79 1.60
C PHE A 103 11.62 -0.08 2.82
N ALA A 104 10.58 -0.64 3.45
CA ALA A 104 9.97 -0.05 4.63
C ALA A 104 10.97 0.09 5.79
N ALA A 105 11.80 -0.92 6.02
CA ALA A 105 12.85 -0.85 7.04
C ALA A 105 13.86 0.27 6.73
N GLY A 106 14.45 0.29 5.53
CA GLY A 106 15.43 1.30 5.15
C GLY A 106 14.85 2.72 5.18
N TRP A 107 13.64 2.89 4.67
CA TRP A 107 12.97 4.19 4.65
C TRP A 107 12.55 4.65 6.05
N THR A 108 12.20 3.73 6.95
CA THR A 108 11.92 4.05 8.35
C THR A 108 13.15 4.64 9.05
N TYR A 109 14.32 4.02 8.90
CA TYR A 109 15.56 4.56 9.47
C TYR A 109 15.90 5.93 8.89
N HIS A 110 15.81 6.08 7.57
CA HIS A 110 16.04 7.36 6.90
C HIS A 110 15.08 8.46 7.39
N THR A 111 13.81 8.10 7.61
CA THR A 111 12.80 9.05 8.06
C THR A 111 13.01 9.47 9.51
N PHE A 112 13.40 8.53 10.39
CA PHE A 112 13.74 8.87 11.78
C PHE A 112 15.01 9.71 11.90
N ASP A 113 16.04 9.43 11.09
CA ASP A 113 17.24 10.28 11.04
C ASP A 113 16.90 11.72 10.58
N LEU A 114 16.01 11.88 9.59
CA LEU A 114 15.51 13.20 9.20
C LEU A 114 14.68 13.87 10.30
N MET A 115 13.81 13.12 10.96
CA MET A 115 13.00 13.65 12.07
C MET A 115 13.88 14.15 13.22
N ASP A 116 14.92 13.41 13.58
CA ASP A 116 15.87 13.81 14.62
C ASP A 116 16.64 15.07 14.20
N LYS A 117 17.16 15.10 12.96
CA LYS A 117 17.83 16.28 12.39
C LYS A 117 16.95 17.53 12.36
N TYR A 118 15.65 17.36 12.14
CA TYR A 118 14.69 18.46 12.08
C TYR A 118 14.06 18.80 13.44
N GLY A 119 14.41 18.07 14.51
CA GLY A 119 13.94 18.33 15.88
C GLY A 119 12.50 17.87 16.15
N TYR A 120 12.02 16.84 15.47
CA TYR A 120 10.68 16.29 15.71
C TYR A 120 10.65 15.38 16.94
N VAL A 121 9.64 15.58 17.79
CA VAL A 121 9.40 14.78 18.99
C VAL A 121 8.01 14.14 18.91
N TYR A 122 7.90 12.93 19.46
CA TYR A 122 6.63 12.23 19.55
C TYR A 122 5.67 13.00 20.48
N SER A 123 4.43 13.25 20.03
CA SER A 123 3.44 13.97 20.83
C SER A 123 2.37 13.02 21.35
N ASP A 124 2.38 12.75 22.66
CA ASP A 124 1.34 11.93 23.31
C ASP A 124 -0.04 12.58 23.18
N GLU A 125 -0.12 13.91 23.25
CA GLU A 125 -1.39 14.64 23.16
C GLU A 125 -2.08 14.47 21.80
N LEU A 126 -1.31 14.61 20.71
CA LEU A 126 -1.84 14.45 19.35
C LEU A 126 -2.23 13.00 19.01
N ASN A 127 -1.66 12.03 19.73
CA ASN A 127 -1.94 10.61 19.55
C ASN A 127 -2.94 10.06 20.58
N LYS A 128 -3.34 10.83 21.59
CA LYS A 128 -4.23 10.41 22.69
C LYS A 128 -5.56 9.84 22.22
N ASN A 129 -6.14 10.43 21.16
CA ASN A 129 -7.39 9.98 20.56
C ASN A 129 -7.18 9.12 19.29
N ALA A 130 -5.93 8.86 18.91
CA ALA A 130 -5.61 8.10 17.71
C ALA A 130 -5.78 6.58 17.89
N GLY A 131 -5.98 6.09 19.13
CA GLY A 131 -6.21 4.68 19.42
C GLY A 131 -5.06 3.79 18.93
N THR A 132 -5.39 2.68 18.24
CA THR A 132 -4.43 1.76 17.61
C THR A 132 -3.95 2.21 16.23
N SER A 133 -4.09 3.50 15.89
CA SER A 133 -3.66 4.03 14.60
C SER A 133 -2.20 3.67 14.31
N ILE A 134 -2.01 2.99 13.18
CA ILE A 134 -0.67 2.72 12.63
C ILE A 134 0.06 4.02 12.24
N TYR A 135 -0.69 5.13 12.08
CA TYR A 135 -0.18 6.47 11.80
C TYR A 135 0.03 7.23 13.10
N ARG A 136 1.28 7.62 13.34
CA ARG A 136 1.72 8.36 14.53
C ARG A 136 2.07 9.79 14.17
N LYS A 137 1.67 10.74 15.00
CA LYS A 137 1.97 12.17 14.81
C LYS A 137 3.20 12.60 15.61
N TRP A 138 4.03 13.42 14.97
CA TRP A 138 5.26 14.00 15.49
C TRP A 138 5.19 15.52 15.35
N VAL A 139 5.74 16.25 16.31
CA VAL A 139 5.69 17.72 16.35
C VAL A 139 7.11 18.27 16.32
N LYS A 140 7.34 19.28 15.49
CA LYS A 140 8.62 19.99 15.47
C LYS A 140 8.78 20.78 16.76
N HIS A 141 9.78 20.46 17.56
CA HIS A 141 10.11 21.27 18.72
C HIS A 141 10.76 22.56 18.21
N MET A 142 10.14 23.72 18.52
CA MET A 142 10.81 25.02 18.35
C MET A 142 12.06 25.09 19.23
#